data_AF-A0A7V9DR03-F1
#
_entry.id   AF-A0A7V9DR03-F1
#
_cell.length_a   1.000
_cell.length_b   1.000
_cell.length_c   1.000
_cell.angle_alpha   90.00
_cell.angle_beta   90.00
_cell.angle_gamma   90.00
#
_symmetry.space_group_name_H-M   'P 1'
#
loop_
_entity.id
_entity.type
_entity.pdbx_description
1 polymer ?
#
loop_
_entity_poly.entity_id
_entity_poly.type
_entity_poly.pdbx_seq_one_letter_code
_entity_poly.pdbx_strand_id
1 'polypeptide(L)'
;MRSRRRPVAGFHQVDAGTAELLADADRPGCWVLLVDGTPQSHVDLDDPTYLDFEYVRRIGHAIDFAGPPGLPLRVVHLGAGGLTLARYVAQTRPGSRQRAFDSDVALIDLVRRELPLRRTARVT
;
A
#
# COMPACT_ATOMS: atom_id res chain seq x y z
N MET A 1 12.76 -17.40 13.99
CA MET A 1 11.63 -17.22 13.05
C MET A 1 10.61 -16.30 13.72
N ARG A 2 10.58 -14.99 13.42
CA ARG A 2 9.58 -14.10 14.03
C ARG A 2 8.22 -14.42 13.40
N SER A 3 7.27 -14.84 14.21
CA SER A 3 5.85 -14.97 13.83
C SER A 3 5.42 -13.68 13.12
N ARG A 4 4.94 -13.79 11.88
CA ARG A 4 4.31 -12.67 11.19
C ARG A 4 3.03 -12.38 11.96
N ARG A 5 3.02 -11.30 12.73
CA ARG A 5 1.79 -10.78 13.33
C ARG A 5 0.79 -10.55 12.19
N ARG A 6 -0.40 -11.16 12.30
CA ARG A 6 -1.48 -10.93 11.34
C ARG A 6 -2.00 -9.50 11.53
N PRO A 7 -2.40 -8.81 10.45
CA PRO A 7 -3.06 -7.52 10.59
C PRO A 7 -4.32 -7.68 11.44
N VAL A 8 -4.63 -6.66 12.22
CA VAL A 8 -5.82 -6.63 13.08
C VAL A 8 -6.78 -5.56 12.56
N ALA A 9 -8.04 -5.94 12.38
CA ALA A 9 -9.09 -4.99 12.02
C ALA A 9 -9.43 -4.08 13.21
N GLY A 10 -9.83 -2.86 12.92
CA GLY A 10 -10.30 -1.91 13.93
C GLY A 10 -9.92 -0.47 13.67
N PHE A 11 -10.26 0.37 14.65
CA PHE A 11 -10.06 1.81 14.62
C PHE A 11 -8.73 2.22 15.25
N HIS A 12 -8.09 3.22 14.65
CA HIS A 12 -6.82 3.77 15.07
C HIS A 12 -6.84 5.28 14.91
N GLN A 13 -6.39 6.01 15.94
CA GLN A 13 -6.17 7.44 15.80
C GLN A 13 -4.92 7.69 14.94
N VAL A 14 -5.04 8.61 13.99
CA VAL A 14 -3.97 9.06 13.10
C VAL A 14 -3.98 10.59 13.04
N ASP A 15 -2.99 11.20 12.38
CA ASP A 15 -2.82 12.66 12.45
C ASP A 15 -3.98 13.41 11.77
N ALA A 16 -4.53 12.84 10.70
CA ALA A 16 -5.61 13.43 9.93
C ALA A 16 -7.04 13.05 10.38
N GLY A 17 -7.20 12.19 11.40
CA GLY A 17 -8.50 11.73 11.87
C GLY A 17 -8.50 10.32 12.46
N THR A 18 -9.57 9.56 12.22
CA THR A 18 -9.67 8.16 12.65
C THR A 18 -9.52 7.24 11.45
N ALA A 19 -8.46 6.43 11.45
CA ALA A 19 -8.27 5.35 10.49
C ALA A 19 -9.03 4.10 10.92
N GLU A 20 -9.58 3.38 9.95
CA GLU A 20 -10.19 2.07 10.15
C GLU A 20 -9.57 1.06 9.18
N LEU A 21 -9.12 -0.07 9.70
CA LEU A 21 -8.71 -1.23 8.90
C LEU A 21 -9.81 -2.28 8.92
N LEU A 22 -10.31 -2.61 7.74
CA LEU A 22 -11.28 -3.68 7.53
C LEU A 22 -10.64 -4.80 6.73
N ALA A 23 -10.83 -6.05 7.18
CA ALA A 23 -10.52 -7.21 6.36
C ALA A 23 -11.58 -7.32 5.26
N ASP A 24 -11.15 -7.56 4.03
CA ASP A 24 -12.04 -7.81 2.91
C ASP A 24 -12.68 -9.20 3.07
N ALA A 25 -14.01 -9.24 3.12
CA ALA A 25 -14.77 -10.48 3.31
C ALA A 25 -14.78 -11.37 2.07
N ASP A 26 -14.66 -10.77 0.88
CA ASP A 26 -14.75 -11.47 -0.40
C ASP A 26 -13.37 -11.94 -0.88
N ARG A 27 -12.29 -11.29 -0.40
CA ARG A 27 -10.92 -11.62 -0.80
C ARG A 27 -9.97 -11.77 0.39
N PRO A 28 -9.68 -13.02 0.82
CA PRO A 28 -8.74 -13.29 1.90
C PRO A 28 -7.38 -12.62 1.66
N GLY A 29 -6.82 -12.00 2.70
CA GLY A 29 -5.53 -11.29 2.62
C GLY A 29 -5.63 -9.84 2.14
N CYS A 30 -6.83 -9.41 1.70
CA CYS A 30 -7.10 -8.03 1.34
C CYS A 30 -7.63 -7.20 2.50
N TRP A 31 -7.31 -5.91 2.47
CA TRP A 31 -7.66 -4.95 3.52
C TRP A 31 -8.10 -3.63 2.91
N VAL A 32 -9.18 -3.06 3.45
CA VAL A 32 -9.63 -1.71 3.15
C VAL A 32 -9.18 -0.79 4.27
N LEU A 33 -8.55 0.32 3.89
CA LEU A 33 -8.20 1.41 4.78
C LEU A 33 -9.20 2.55 4.57
N LEU A 34 -9.89 2.95 5.62
CA LEU A 34 -10.73 4.14 5.65
C LEU A 34 -10.10 5.19 6.56
N VAL A 35 -10.36 6.46 6.30
CA VAL A 35 -10.10 7.57 7.21
C VAL A 35 -11.37 8.38 7.32
N ASP A 36 -11.87 8.55 8.55
CA ASP A 36 -13.16 9.18 8.86
C ASP A 36 -14.31 8.65 8.00
N GLY A 37 -14.37 7.31 7.87
CA GLY A 37 -15.38 6.59 7.08
C GLY A 37 -15.21 6.70 5.57
N THR A 38 -14.22 7.45 5.08
CA THR A 38 -13.93 7.57 3.64
C THR A 38 -12.88 6.55 3.24
N PRO A 39 -13.18 5.64 2.29
CA PRO A 39 -12.18 4.70 1.78
C PRO A 39 -10.99 5.42 1.13
N GLN A 40 -9.79 5.13 1.64
CA GLN A 40 -8.53 5.70 1.16
C GLN A 40 -7.75 4.69 0.31
N SER A 41 -7.82 3.41 0.65
CA SER A 41 -6.99 2.38 0.02
C SER A 41 -7.57 0.99 0.11
N HIS A 42 -7.22 0.15 -0.86
CA HIS A 42 -7.37 -1.30 -0.82
C HIS A 42 -6.00 -1.92 -1.03
N VAL A 43 -5.65 -2.91 -0.21
CA VAL A 43 -4.34 -3.54 -0.17
C VAL A 43 -4.50 -5.04 -0.16
N ASP A 44 -4.01 -5.69 -1.22
CA ASP A 44 -3.82 -7.13 -1.25
C ASP A 44 -2.37 -7.46 -0.84
N LEU A 45 -2.21 -8.15 0.29
CA LEU A 45 -0.89 -8.53 0.83
C LEU A 45 -0.27 -9.72 0.09
N ASP A 46 -1.11 -10.55 -0.53
CA ASP A 46 -0.70 -11.78 -1.21
C ASP A 46 -0.43 -11.51 -2.70
N ASP A 47 -1.24 -10.66 -3.32
CA ASP A 47 -1.11 -10.19 -4.70
C ASP A 47 -1.10 -8.65 -4.82
N PRO A 48 0.07 -8.00 -4.65
CA PRO A 48 0.23 -6.56 -4.86
C PRO A 48 -0.15 -6.01 -6.25
N THR A 49 -0.41 -6.88 -7.24
CA THR A 49 -0.84 -6.45 -8.58
C THR A 49 -2.35 -6.21 -8.64
N TYR A 50 -3.10 -6.70 -7.65
CA TYR A 50 -4.51 -6.41 -7.50
C TYR A 50 -4.72 -4.98 -6.99
N LEU A 51 -5.31 -4.14 -7.83
CA LEU A 51 -5.63 -2.75 -7.53
C LEU A 51 -7.15 -2.60 -7.66
N ASP A 52 -7.86 -2.45 -6.54
CA ASP A 52 -9.32 -2.40 -6.54
C ASP A 52 -9.87 -1.05 -7.05
N PHE A 53 -9.39 0.04 -6.45
CA PHE A 53 -9.80 1.40 -6.82
C PHE A 53 -9.42 1.73 -8.26
N GLU A 54 -10.41 2.19 -9.04
CA GLU A 54 -10.23 2.48 -10.46
C GLU A 54 -9.12 3.51 -10.73
N TYR A 55 -9.06 4.59 -9.97
CA TYR A 55 -8.02 5.60 -10.16
C TYR A 55 -6.61 5.02 -9.91
N VAL A 56 -6.47 4.12 -8.93
CA VAL A 56 -5.21 3.45 -8.62
C VAL A 56 -4.81 2.53 -9.77
N ARG A 57 -5.76 1.78 -10.37
CA ARG A 57 -5.51 0.99 -11.59
C ARG A 57 -4.99 1.85 -12.74
N ARG A 58 -5.62 3.01 -12.97
CA ARG A 58 -5.17 3.94 -14.02
C ARG A 58 -3.74 4.41 -13.80
N ILE A 59 -3.36 4.70 -12.55
CA ILE A 59 -1.98 5.05 -12.21
C ILE A 59 -1.04 3.86 -12.38
N GLY A 60 -1.46 2.65 -12.00
CA GLY A 60 -0.73 1.40 -12.25
C GLY A 60 -0.41 1.21 -13.73
N HIS A 61 -1.40 1.41 -14.62
CA HIS A 61 -1.17 1.36 -16.06
C HIS A 61 -0.17 2.44 -16.51
N ALA A 62 -0.25 3.67 -15.99
CA ALA A 62 0.73 4.71 -16.34
C ALA A 62 2.16 4.33 -15.91
N ILE A 63 2.32 3.69 -14.75
CA ILE A 63 3.60 3.15 -14.27
C ILE A 63 4.13 2.06 -15.21
N ASP A 64 3.26 1.20 -15.73
CA ASP A 64 3.65 0.15 -16.67
C ASP A 64 4.22 0.70 -17.98
N PHE A 65 3.79 1.88 -18.42
CA PHE A 65 4.34 2.56 -19.59
C PHE A 65 5.55 3.45 -19.30
N ALA A 66 5.95 3.63 -18.04
CA ALA A 66 7.06 4.52 -17.65
C ALA A 66 8.47 3.97 -17.99
N GLY A 67 8.57 2.73 -18.47
CA GLY A 67 9.82 2.10 -18.89
C GLY A 67 9.62 0.63 -19.30
N PRO A 68 10.66 -0.07 -19.80
CA PRO A 68 10.52 -1.45 -20.26
C PRO A 68 9.99 -2.37 -19.14
N PRO A 69 9.13 -3.36 -19.46
CA PRO A 69 8.54 -4.26 -18.46
C PRO A 69 9.60 -4.92 -17.56
N GLY A 70 9.30 -5.03 -16.26
CA GLY A 70 10.19 -5.66 -15.27
C GLY A 70 11.45 -4.87 -14.89
N LEU A 71 11.83 -3.84 -15.65
CA LEU A 71 13.01 -3.04 -15.32
C LEU A 71 12.73 -2.06 -14.18
N PRO A 72 13.70 -1.87 -13.28
CA PRO A 72 13.53 -1.02 -12.10
C PRO A 72 13.36 0.45 -12.48
N LEU A 73 12.52 1.12 -11.70
CA LEU A 73 12.27 2.56 -11.79
C LEU A 73 12.83 3.29 -10.55
N ARG A 74 12.89 4.62 -10.65
CA ARG A 74 13.00 5.49 -9.47
C ARG A 74 11.66 6.18 -9.28
N VAL A 75 11.01 5.95 -8.15
CA VAL A 75 9.63 6.39 -7.94
C VAL A 75 9.53 7.25 -6.68
N VAL A 76 8.79 8.34 -6.78
CA VAL A 76 8.38 9.15 -5.64
C VAL A 76 6.86 9.08 -5.56
N HIS A 77 6.34 8.70 -4.39
CA HIS A 77 4.92 8.69 -4.08
C HIS A 77 4.61 9.91 -3.21
N LEU A 78 3.75 10.81 -3.70
CA LEU A 78 3.26 11.97 -2.96
C LEU A 78 1.81 11.70 -2.56
N GLY A 79 1.59 11.44 -1.27
CA GLY A 79 0.43 10.69 -0.81
C GLY A 79 0.74 9.20 -0.89
N ALA A 80 0.78 8.55 0.27
CA ALA A 80 1.31 7.21 0.40
C ALA A 80 0.33 6.23 1.05
N GLY A 81 -0.71 6.68 1.75
CA GLY A 81 -1.89 5.89 2.12
C GLY A 81 -1.57 4.44 2.55
N GLY A 82 -2.22 3.44 1.92
CA GLY A 82 -1.96 2.00 2.16
C GLY A 82 -0.62 1.47 1.59
N LEU A 83 0.22 2.35 1.05
CA LEU A 83 1.41 2.07 0.26
C LEU A 83 1.11 1.18 -0.96
N THR A 84 -0.12 1.20 -1.47
CA THR A 84 -0.61 0.31 -2.52
C THR A 84 0.21 0.40 -3.80
N LEU A 85 0.43 1.61 -4.33
CA LEU A 85 1.26 1.80 -5.52
C LEU A 85 2.74 1.45 -5.26
N ALA A 86 3.23 1.64 -4.04
CA ALA A 86 4.60 1.25 -3.70
C ALA A 86 4.77 -0.27 -3.68
N ARG A 87 3.76 -1.02 -3.23
CA ARG A 87 3.68 -2.49 -3.32
C ARG A 87 3.62 -2.95 -4.76
N TYR A 88 2.77 -2.31 -5.55
CA TYR A 88 2.61 -2.58 -6.98
C TYR A 88 3.94 -2.43 -7.72
N VAL A 89 4.61 -1.27 -7.59
CA VAL A 89 5.94 -1.03 -8.19
C VAL A 89 6.97 -2.05 -7.69
N ALA A 90 6.98 -2.39 -6.40
CA ALA A 90 7.93 -3.38 -5.89
C ALA A 90 7.72 -4.77 -6.51
N GLN A 91 6.48 -5.12 -6.85
CA GLN A 91 6.10 -6.40 -7.43
C GLN A 91 6.33 -6.44 -8.94
N THR A 92 5.91 -5.40 -9.68
CA THR A 92 6.02 -5.35 -11.15
C THR A 92 7.39 -4.90 -11.62
N ARG A 93 8.11 -4.09 -10.83
CA ARG A 93 9.44 -3.54 -11.11
C ARG A 93 10.45 -3.88 -10.00
N PRO A 94 10.83 -5.16 -9.80
CA PRO A 94 11.75 -5.55 -8.74
C PRO A 94 13.07 -4.76 -8.77
N GLY A 95 13.54 -4.34 -7.60
CA GLY A 95 14.78 -3.55 -7.47
C GLY A 95 14.61 -2.03 -7.61
N SER A 96 13.40 -1.56 -7.93
CA SER A 96 13.08 -0.12 -7.97
C SER A 96 13.41 0.58 -6.64
N ARG A 97 13.98 1.78 -6.73
CA ARG A 97 14.19 2.65 -5.56
C ARG A 97 12.99 3.56 -5.40
N GLN A 98 12.34 3.49 -4.25
CA GLN A 98 11.10 4.21 -4.00
C GLN A 98 11.23 5.10 -2.76
N ARG A 99 10.61 6.28 -2.82
CA ARG A 99 10.41 7.17 -1.68
C ARG A 99 8.94 7.48 -1.55
N ALA A 100 8.39 7.33 -0.35
CA ALA A 100 6.99 7.62 -0.09
C ALA A 100 6.87 8.74 0.94
N PHE A 101 6.09 9.77 0.60
CA PHE A 101 5.84 10.90 1.47
C PHE A 101 4.35 11.01 1.73
N ASP A 102 4.00 11.12 3.00
CA ASP A 102 2.66 11.40 3.47
C ASP A 102 2.73 12.49 4.54
N SER A 103 1.67 13.28 4.65
CA SER A 103 1.53 14.27 5.72
C SER A 103 1.12 13.62 7.04
N ASP A 104 0.49 12.44 7.00
CA ASP A 104 0.05 11.71 8.17
C ASP A 104 1.06 10.61 8.52
N VAL A 105 1.93 10.90 9.48
CA VAL A 105 3.00 9.98 9.90
C VAL A 105 2.40 8.81 10.67
N ALA A 106 1.41 9.08 11.53
CA ALA A 106 0.73 8.05 12.31
C ALA A 106 0.02 7.02 11.41
N LEU A 107 -0.57 7.45 10.31
CA LEU A 107 -1.17 6.57 9.30
C LEU A 107 -0.14 5.68 8.62
N ILE A 108 1.02 6.24 8.23
CA ILE A 108 2.09 5.46 7.62
C ILE A 108 2.66 4.42 8.59
N ASP A 109 2.83 4.78 9.85
CA ASP A 109 3.27 3.85 10.89
C ASP A 109 2.25 2.74 11.15
N LEU A 110 0.95 3.07 11.15
CA LEU A 110 -0.13 2.09 11.19
C LEU A 110 -0.05 1.12 10.02
N VAL A 111 0.02 1.63 8.79
CA VAL A 111 0.08 0.81 7.56
C VAL A 111 1.32 -0.07 7.56
N ARG A 112 2.51 0.44 7.93
CA ARG A 112 3.72 -0.38 7.99
C ARG A 112 3.66 -1.46 9.05
N ARG A 113 2.98 -1.21 10.16
CA ARG A 113 2.84 -2.15 11.28
C ARG A 113 1.81 -3.25 10.97
N GLU A 114 0.62 -2.88 10.52
CA GLU A 114 -0.49 -3.82 10.32
C GLU A 114 -0.45 -4.44 8.93
N LEU A 115 -0.10 -3.67 7.90
CA LEU A 115 -0.02 -4.13 6.50
C LEU A 115 1.46 -4.12 6.05
N PRO A 116 2.33 -5.02 6.53
CA PRO A 116 3.77 -4.92 6.27
C PRO A 116 4.10 -5.02 4.77
N LEU A 117 5.07 -4.22 4.32
CA LEU A 117 5.69 -4.39 2.99
C LEU A 117 6.52 -5.69 2.94
N ARG A 118 6.67 -6.26 1.74
CA ARG A 118 7.64 -7.35 1.52
C ARG A 118 9.05 -6.80 1.72
N ARG A 119 9.96 -7.61 2.29
CA ARG A 119 11.36 -7.20 2.54
C ARG A 119 12.11 -6.76 1.28
N THR A 120 11.71 -7.25 0.12
CA THR A 120 12.26 -6.88 -1.19
C THR A 120 11.83 -5.50 -1.65
N ALA A 121 10.77 -4.92 -1.08
CA ALA A 121 10.30 -3.58 -1.39
C ALA A 121 11.26 -2.54 -0.79
N ARG A 122 12.00 -1.85 -1.67
CA ARG A 122 12.94 -0.79 -1.28
C ARG A 122 12.22 0.56 -1.23
N VAL A 123 11.37 0.72 -0.22
CA VAL A 123 10.60 1.95 0.04
C VAL A 123 11.17 2.63 1.29
N THR A 124 11.72 3.83 1.11
CA THR A 124 12.08 4.73 2.21
C THR A 124 10.89 5.61 2.53
#